data_AF-X1I5X5-F1
#
_entry.id   AF-X1I5X5-F1
#
_cell.length_a   1.000
_cell.length_b   1.000
_cell.length_c   1.000
_cell.angle_alpha   90.00
_cell.angle_beta   90.00
_cell.angle_gamma   90.00
#
_symmetry.space_group_name_H-M   'P 1'
#
loop_
_entity.id
_entity.type
_entity.pdbx_description
1 polymer ?
#
loop_
_entity_poly.entity_id
_entity_poly.type
_entity_poly.pdbx_seq_one_letter_code
_entity_poly.pdbx_strand_id
1 'polypeptide(L)'
;MVKHMHRMWYGEDRLTGTLLKPGQRYDKVVEALGGYGEYVDRIEDIKPALARAFASGLPACINVEVDTKPAHPVTMALDRHMGLL
;
A
#
# COMPACT_ATOMS: atom_id res chain seq x y z
N MET A 1 -4.04 -5.73 7.01
CA MET A 1 -3.65 -6.51 5.81
C MET A 1 -3.95 -7.98 6.07
N VAL A 2 -4.85 -8.60 5.29
CA VAL A 2 -5.25 -10.01 5.46
C VAL A 2 -4.77 -10.93 4.32
N LYS A 3 -4.47 -10.37 3.14
CA LYS A 3 -4.04 -11.10 1.93
C LYS A 3 -2.93 -12.12 2.22
N HIS A 4 -1.82 -11.69 2.81
CA HIS A 4 -0.65 -12.56 2.99
C HIS A 4 -0.92 -13.74 3.94
N MET A 5 -1.65 -13.51 5.05
CA MET A 5 -2.07 -14.59 5.95
C MET A 5 -3.07 -15.54 5.29
N HIS A 6 -4.06 -15.00 4.56
CA HIS A 6 -5.05 -15.82 3.86
C HIS A 6 -4.40 -16.69 2.79
N ARG A 7 -3.45 -16.13 2.03
CA ARG A 7 -2.65 -16.88 1.07
C ARG A 7 -1.91 -18.05 1.74
N MET A 8 -1.23 -17.78 2.86
CA MET A 8 -0.45 -18.79 3.57
C MET A 8 -1.32 -19.93 4.10
N TRP A 9 -2.50 -19.62 4.65
CA TRP A 9 -3.35 -20.64 5.30
C TRP A 9 -4.33 -21.33 4.37
N TYR A 10 -4.79 -20.64 3.31
CA TYR A 10 -5.88 -21.13 2.46
C TYR A 10 -5.48 -21.26 0.98
N GLY A 11 -4.27 -20.87 0.61
CA GLY A 11 -3.77 -20.92 -0.77
C GLY A 11 -4.15 -19.69 -1.62
N GLU A 12 -3.52 -19.59 -2.79
CA GLU A 12 -3.70 -18.47 -3.73
C GLU A 12 -5.14 -18.34 -4.25
N ASP A 13 -5.87 -19.46 -4.36
CA ASP A 13 -7.25 -19.48 -4.89
C ASP A 13 -8.29 -18.96 -3.88
N ARG A 14 -7.88 -18.60 -2.66
CA ARG A 14 -8.77 -18.23 -1.55
C ARG A 14 -8.57 -16.80 -1.05
N LEU A 15 -8.19 -15.88 -1.95
CA LEU A 15 -7.98 -14.45 -1.66
C LEU A 15 -9.23 -13.57 -1.77
N THR A 16 -10.42 -14.16 -1.68
CA THR A 16 -11.70 -13.44 -1.81
C THR A 16 -11.82 -12.33 -0.76
N GLY A 17 -12.17 -11.11 -1.20
CA GLY A 17 -12.35 -9.95 -0.31
C GLY A 17 -11.04 -9.37 0.26
N THR A 18 -9.87 -9.83 -0.19
CA THR A 18 -8.56 -9.36 0.33
C THR A 18 -7.80 -8.45 -0.62
N LEU A 19 -8.23 -8.35 -1.88
CA LEU A 19 -7.59 -7.57 -2.93
C LEU A 19 -8.33 -6.25 -3.16
N LEU A 20 -7.56 -5.19 -3.33
CA LEU A 20 -8.03 -3.91 -3.85
C LEU A 20 -7.60 -3.78 -5.32
N LYS A 21 -8.36 -3.03 -6.11
CA LYS A 21 -7.98 -2.74 -7.50
C LYS A 21 -6.63 -1.99 -7.53
N PRO A 22 -5.72 -2.27 -8.47
CA PRO A 22 -4.50 -1.48 -8.61
C PRO A 22 -4.77 -0.01 -8.91
N GLY A 23 -3.90 0.89 -8.43
CA GLY A 23 -3.98 2.33 -8.71
C GLY A 23 -5.19 3.04 -8.08
N GLN A 24 -5.66 2.59 -6.90
CA GLN A 24 -6.68 3.35 -6.16
C GLN A 24 -6.19 4.75 -5.86
N ARG A 25 -7.02 5.76 -6.17
CA ARG A 25 -6.65 7.17 -6.11
C ARG A 25 -7.06 7.85 -4.81
N TYR A 26 -6.45 7.44 -3.70
CA TYR A 26 -6.69 8.07 -2.39
C TYR A 26 -6.29 9.54 -2.35
N ASP A 27 -5.27 9.92 -3.14
CA ASP A 27 -4.89 11.29 -3.40
C ASP A 27 -6.07 12.13 -3.92
N LYS A 28 -6.87 11.59 -4.84
CA LYS A 28 -8.07 12.26 -5.37
C LYS A 28 -9.20 12.38 -4.35
N VAL A 29 -9.31 11.43 -3.43
CA VAL A 29 -10.25 11.54 -2.31
C VAL A 29 -9.86 12.72 -1.40
N VAL A 30 -8.57 12.89 -1.10
CA VAL A 30 -8.10 14.01 -0.27
C VAL A 30 -8.23 15.35 -1.00
N GLU A 31 -7.96 15.43 -2.30
CA GLU A 31 -8.24 16.62 -3.10
C GLU A 31 -9.72 17.03 -3.02
N ALA A 32 -10.64 16.06 -3.14
CA ALA A 32 -12.08 16.32 -3.06
C ALA A 32 -12.54 16.84 -1.69
N LEU A 33 -11.79 16.56 -0.63
CA LEU A 33 -12.02 17.06 0.74
C LEU A 33 -11.31 18.39 1.02
N GLY A 34 -10.63 18.98 0.03
CA GLY A 34 -9.91 20.25 0.16
C GLY A 34 -8.47 20.12 0.67
N GLY A 35 -7.90 18.92 0.69
CA GLY A 35 -6.50 18.68 1.02
C GLY A 35 -5.58 18.64 -0.21
N TYR A 36 -4.29 18.43 0.03
CA TYR A 36 -3.30 18.17 -1.02
C TYR A 36 -3.24 16.68 -1.34
N GLY A 37 -3.46 16.30 -2.60
CA GLY A 37 -3.28 14.93 -3.07
C GLY A 37 -2.18 14.84 -4.12
N GLU A 38 -1.30 13.85 -3.99
CA GLU A 38 -0.34 13.52 -5.03
C GLU A 38 -0.18 12.00 -5.16
N TYR A 39 -0.12 11.49 -6.39
CA TYR A 39 0.14 10.09 -6.69
C TYR A 39 1.59 9.91 -7.15
N VAL A 40 2.28 8.91 -6.61
CA VAL A 40 3.70 8.63 -6.89
C VAL A 40 3.85 7.15 -7.24
N ASP A 41 4.43 6.85 -8.40
CA ASP A 41 4.74 5.49 -8.86
C ASP A 41 6.24 5.24 -9.10
N ARG A 42 7.09 6.24 -8.80
CA ARG A 42 8.54 6.14 -8.91
C ARG A 42 9.21 6.54 -7.59
N ILE A 43 10.26 5.81 -7.23
CA ILE A 43 10.93 6.00 -5.94
C ILE A 43 11.62 7.36 -5.83
N GLU A 44 12.17 7.87 -6.94
CA GLU A 44 12.83 9.18 -7.03
C GLU A 44 11.88 10.36 -6.78
N ASP A 45 10.57 10.16 -6.97
CA ASP A 45 9.57 11.22 -6.84
C ASP A 45 9.05 11.38 -5.42
N ILE A 46 9.31 10.42 -4.52
CA ILE A 46 8.83 10.45 -3.12
C ILE A 46 9.36 11.69 -2.39
N LYS A 47 10.67 11.96 -2.47
CA LYS A 47 11.27 13.11 -1.76
C LYS A 47 10.79 14.46 -2.32
N PRO A 48 10.75 14.69 -3.64
CA PRO A 48 10.10 15.88 -4.22
C PRO A 48 8.63 16.03 -3.85
N ALA A 49 7.84 14.94 -3.85
CA ALA A 49 6.43 14.95 -3.50
C ALA A 49 6.20 15.43 -2.05
N LEU A 50 7.02 14.93 -1.12
CA LEU A 50 7.00 15.39 0.27
C LEU A 50 7.29 16.90 0.38
N ALA A 51 8.28 17.41 -0.37
CA ALA A 51 8.59 18.83 -0.35
C ALA A 51 7.42 19.70 -0.82
N ARG A 52 6.74 19.30 -1.91
CA ARG A 52 5.52 19.99 -2.40
C ARG A 52 4.37 19.89 -1.40
N ALA A 53 4.16 18.73 -0.80
CA ALA A 53 3.14 18.51 0.21
C ALA A 53 3.31 19.44 1.42
N PHE A 54 4.53 19.55 1.95
CA PHE A 54 4.83 20.48 3.04
C PHE A 54 4.62 21.94 2.62
N ALA A 55 5.05 22.32 1.41
CA ALA A 55 4.87 23.68 0.88
C ALA A 55 3.39 24.05 0.67
N SER A 56 2.49 23.07 0.51
CA SER A 56 1.05 23.31 0.32
C SER A 56 0.38 23.93 1.55
N GLY A 57 0.89 23.67 2.75
CA GLY A 57 0.25 24.09 4.01
C GLY A 57 -1.09 23.40 4.29
N LEU A 58 -1.45 22.35 3.55
CA LEU A 58 -2.71 21.62 3.68
C LEU A 58 -2.50 20.23 4.30
N PRO A 59 -3.53 19.60 4.90
CA PRO A 59 -3.55 18.17 5.11
C PRO A 59 -3.28 17.45 3.78
N ALA A 60 -2.28 16.56 3.75
CA ALA A 60 -1.76 15.98 2.52
C ALA A 60 -1.83 14.45 2.50
N CYS A 61 -2.12 13.88 1.34
CA CYS A 61 -1.97 12.46 1.03
C CYS A 61 -1.03 12.27 -0.16
N ILE A 62 0.12 11.64 0.11
CA ILE A 62 1.02 11.13 -0.91
C ILE A 62 0.72 9.64 -1.08
N ASN A 63 0.01 9.33 -2.17
CA ASN A 63 -0.44 7.99 -2.49
C ASN A 63 0.65 7.29 -3.31
N VAL A 64 1.47 6.49 -2.63
CA VAL A 64 2.63 5.81 -3.22
C VAL A 64 2.24 4.39 -3.65
N GLU A 65 2.32 4.10 -4.94
CA GLU A 65 2.14 2.74 -5.46
C GLU A 65 3.35 1.88 -5.09
N VAL A 66 3.09 0.67 -4.57
CA VAL A 66 4.14 -0.26 -4.11
C VAL A 66 3.89 -1.67 -4.63
N ASP A 67 4.96 -2.47 -4.74
CA ASP A 67 4.82 -3.90 -5.01
C ASP A 67 4.01 -4.57 -3.89
N THR A 68 3.00 -5.37 -4.25
CA THR A 68 2.13 -6.07 -3.32
C THR A 68 2.63 -7.47 -2.95
N LYS A 69 3.78 -7.90 -3.50
CA LYS A 69 4.41 -9.19 -3.22
C LYS A 69 5.12 -9.22 -1.86
N PRO A 70 5.96 -8.23 -1.49
CA PRO A 70 6.64 -8.24 -0.20
C PRO A 70 5.64 -8.38 0.96
N ALA A 71 6.01 -9.17 1.96
CA ALA A 71 5.25 -9.34 3.19
C ALA A 71 6.07 -8.80 4.36
N HIS A 72 5.41 -8.50 5.48
CA HIS A 72 6.11 -8.11 6.70
C HIS A 72 7.06 -9.22 7.16
N PRO A 73 8.29 -8.93 7.62
CA PRO A 73 9.26 -9.97 8.01
C PRO A 73 8.74 -10.95 9.07
N VAL A 74 7.92 -10.50 10.02
CA VAL A 74 7.31 -11.37 11.03
C VAL A 74 6.32 -12.36 10.38
N THR A 75 5.55 -11.92 9.39
CA THR A 75 4.65 -12.80 8.63
C THR A 75 5.42 -13.90 7.93
N MET A 76 6.55 -13.55 7.29
CA MET A 76 7.41 -14.54 6.63
C MET A 76 8.09 -15.49 7.62
N ALA A 77 8.49 -14.99 8.79
CA ALA A 77 9.08 -15.82 9.83
C ALA A 77 8.08 -16.84 10.38
N LEU A 78 6.80 -16.45 10.58
CA LEU A 78 5.74 -17.36 11.01
C LEU A 78 5.49 -18.46 9.98
N ASP A 79 5.42 -18.12 8.69
CA ASP A 79 5.26 -19.08 7.59
C ASP A 79 6.29 -20.21 7.67
N ARG A 80 7.57 -19.82 7.83
CA ARG A 80 8.71 -20.74 7.87
C ARG A 80 8.72 -21.66 9.09
N HIS A 81 8.19 -21.21 10.23
CA HIS A 81 8.19 -22.00 11.48
C HIS A 81 6.96 -22.90 11.63
N MET A 82 5.85 -22.54 10.99
CA MET A 82 4.60 -23.30 11.05
C MET A 82 4.55 -24.47 10.05
N GLY A 83 5.60 -24.67 9.24
CA GLY A 83 5.77 -25.86 8.40
C GLY A 83 4.66 -26.08 7.36
N LEU A 84 4.08 -25.00 6.82
CA LEU A 84 3.10 -25.09 5.73
C LEU A 84 3.74 -25.21 4.34
N LEU A 85 5.07 -25.22 4.25
CA LEU A 85 5.92 -25.82 3.20
C LEU A 85 7.28 -26.23 3.79
#